data_AF-A0A358CSE2-F1
#
_entry.id   AF-A0A358CSE2-F1
#
_cell.length_a   1.000
_cell.length_b   1.000
_cell.length_c   1.000
_cell.angle_alpha   90.00
_cell.angle_beta   90.00
_cell.angle_gamma   90.00
#
_symmetry.space_group_name_H-M   'P 1'
#
loop_
_entity.id
_entity.type
_entity.pdbx_description
1 polymer ?
#
loop_
_entity_poly.entity_id
_entity_poly.type
_entity_poly.pdbx_seq_one_letter_code
_entity_poly.pdbx_strand_id
1 'polypeptide(L)'
;MCGIKQLVRLCVTAFIGCAGLAFVLADDRPSTKSLTVIPPDQSVNDVAQKANLHELAQGRGGAWDPSHAPTHETLIGLASDRQFLRDVWCLEFSYRPPRTIEVEVPGENLEIQKERVWYLVYRVRNVAIDENAEVTPSSKGSTRRVVFEKDEEGNDDLMKPTTKFVNQSIHFEPHFVFETHEALSRDEGLLEHQDHLDRLVSTAVAPISRREKIPLDMLHDSVSISERPIQPGEERWGVAIWQEIDPRIDFFTVFIYGLTNSIRWRHDAEFETDLEHAPEYERRELECLRLDFYHPGDAEHDDFEEVRVVHSGLFEKLTLGSRLLEATSRAALTQAEYVEGVRDLGVGWRDFLEPEEKENWEGGAGLKPVETFARTLAKVDSVAERESLVKAFLGEQAVGWMEELLEAVAGPVSLNQDRQRRESLGKINLTPEQVLADPLTSFARIVNELEKAPDMNIRRQEAAGFFGEASSVLDQISHEVAIARTAALLHLMQVDGEKLQQAGSRRALDVVLPKLLTVANPAEDDTGRVGDRTDNDREEILKGLFGHEGPELFKRAMKANEGEEYLWDFRDARQEDIL
;
A
#
# COMPACT_ATOMS: atom_id res chain seq x y z
N MET A 1 -49.54 -22.63 -50.56
CA MET A 1 -49.99 -23.06 -49.21
C MET A 1 -49.23 -22.17 -48.22
N CYS A 2 -49.66 -20.93 -47.96
CA CYS A 2 -50.71 -20.48 -47.02
C CYS A 2 -50.38 -20.86 -45.56
N GLY A 3 -50.28 -19.99 -44.55
CA GLY A 3 -50.56 -18.54 -44.35
C GLY A 3 -49.88 -18.08 -43.04
N ILE A 4 -49.59 -16.81 -42.74
CA ILE A 4 -50.44 -15.60 -42.55
C ILE A 4 -51.53 -15.76 -41.48
N LYS A 5 -51.33 -15.12 -40.31
CA LYS A 5 -52.30 -14.39 -39.43
C LYS A 5 -51.44 -13.47 -38.51
N GLN A 6 -51.76 -12.22 -38.17
CA GLN A 6 -52.95 -11.40 -38.35
C GLN A 6 -52.59 -9.92 -38.13
N LEU A 7 -53.31 -9.08 -38.87
CA LEU A 7 -53.33 -7.62 -38.88
C LEU A 7 -54.26 -7.09 -37.78
N VAL A 8 -53.93 -5.99 -37.09
CA VAL A 8 -54.92 -4.95 -36.75
C VAL A 8 -54.28 -3.56 -36.88
N ARG A 9 -54.91 -2.77 -37.74
CA ARG A 9 -54.65 -1.39 -38.11
C ARG A 9 -55.64 -0.52 -37.34
N LEU A 10 -55.22 0.60 -36.76
CA LEU A 10 -56.11 1.70 -36.42
C LEU A 10 -55.34 3.02 -36.59
N CYS A 11 -55.59 3.68 -37.72
CA CYS A 11 -55.37 5.11 -37.89
C CYS A 11 -56.62 5.85 -37.40
N VAL A 12 -56.46 7.09 -36.90
CA VAL A 12 -57.32 8.25 -37.18
C VAL A 12 -56.69 9.52 -36.57
N THR A 13 -56.36 10.48 -37.46
CA THR A 13 -56.25 11.96 -37.35
C THR A 13 -55.54 12.61 -36.17
N ALA A 14 -54.43 13.33 -36.35
CA ALA A 14 -54.27 14.67 -36.97
C ALA A 14 -54.96 15.82 -36.20
N PHE A 15 -54.18 16.53 -35.37
CA PHE A 15 -54.41 17.93 -35.04
C PHE A 15 -53.11 18.72 -35.21
N ILE A 16 -53.23 19.82 -35.94
CA ILE A 16 -52.19 20.79 -36.29
C ILE A 16 -52.00 21.74 -35.10
N GLY A 17 -50.75 21.99 -34.72
CA GLY A 17 -50.34 23.06 -33.81
C GLY A 17 -48.91 23.50 -34.11
N CYS A 18 -48.76 24.64 -34.78
CA CYS A 18 -47.48 25.31 -34.99
C CYS A 18 -46.97 25.92 -33.68
N ALA A 19 -45.70 25.68 -33.31
CA ALA A 19 -44.83 26.67 -32.66
C ALA A 19 -43.39 26.11 -32.50
N GLY A 20 -42.41 26.81 -33.08
CA GLY A 20 -41.03 26.89 -32.58
C GLY A 20 -40.16 25.64 -32.63
N LEU A 21 -39.57 25.33 -33.80
CA LEU A 21 -38.29 24.60 -33.82
C LEU A 21 -37.19 25.57 -33.39
N ALA A 22 -36.95 25.63 -32.08
CA ALA A 22 -35.69 26.09 -31.55
C ALA A 22 -34.60 25.16 -32.09
N PHE A 23 -33.57 25.73 -32.71
CA PHE A 23 -32.31 25.04 -32.92
C PHE A 23 -31.78 24.66 -31.53
N VAL A 24 -31.96 23.40 -31.14
CA VAL A 24 -31.20 22.79 -30.05
C VAL A 24 -29.78 22.71 -30.59
N LEU A 25 -28.94 23.66 -30.17
CA LEU A 25 -27.49 23.50 -30.20
C LEU A 25 -27.22 22.16 -29.51
N ALA A 26 -26.64 21.24 -30.27
CA ALA A 26 -26.18 19.97 -29.72
C ALA A 26 -25.26 20.28 -28.54
N ASP A 27 -25.65 19.77 -27.36
CA ASP A 27 -24.83 19.78 -26.16
C ASP A 27 -23.61 18.90 -26.48
N ASP A 28 -22.47 19.55 -26.75
CA ASP A 28 -21.22 18.97 -27.22
C ASP A 28 -20.47 18.27 -26.07
N ARG A 29 -21.19 17.47 -25.28
CA ARG A 29 -20.60 16.71 -24.17
C ARG A 29 -19.96 15.42 -24.70
N PRO A 30 -18.72 15.10 -24.27
CA PRO A 30 -18.06 13.86 -24.62
C PRO A 30 -18.90 12.64 -24.21
N SER A 31 -18.81 11.57 -24.99
CA SER A 31 -19.79 10.46 -25.00
C SER A 31 -20.01 9.78 -23.64
N THR A 32 -21.24 9.32 -23.41
CA THR A 32 -21.74 8.60 -22.21
C THR A 32 -21.14 7.20 -22.02
N LYS A 33 -19.82 7.08 -21.85
CA LYS A 33 -19.28 6.02 -20.98
C LYS A 33 -19.43 6.53 -19.54
N SER A 34 -20.04 5.75 -18.66
CA SER A 34 -20.31 6.17 -17.27
C SER A 34 -19.00 6.50 -16.57
N LEU A 35 -18.83 7.77 -16.19
CA LEU A 35 -17.75 8.18 -15.29
C LEU A 35 -18.07 7.67 -13.89
N THR A 36 -17.08 7.11 -13.22
CA THR A 36 -17.14 6.97 -11.76
C THR A 36 -16.86 8.35 -11.16
N VAL A 37 -17.76 8.86 -10.32
CA VAL A 37 -17.66 10.20 -9.70
C VAL A 37 -17.41 10.03 -8.21
N ILE A 38 -16.29 10.59 -7.76
CA ILE A 38 -15.84 10.59 -6.37
C ILE A 38 -16.04 12.02 -5.84
N PRO A 39 -16.94 12.21 -4.85
CA PRO A 39 -17.17 13.53 -4.28
C PRO A 39 -15.92 14.00 -3.52
N PRO A 40 -15.78 15.33 -3.31
CA PRO A 40 -14.75 15.87 -2.44
C PRO A 40 -14.79 15.20 -1.06
N ASP A 41 -13.63 14.90 -0.47
CA ASP A 41 -13.59 14.40 0.90
C ASP A 41 -14.17 15.44 1.88
N GLN A 42 -15.00 14.95 2.79
CA GLN A 42 -15.69 15.75 3.80
C GLN A 42 -15.31 15.32 5.21
N SER A 43 -14.26 14.51 5.39
CA SER A 43 -13.86 14.03 6.71
C SER A 43 -13.58 15.22 7.65
N VAL A 44 -14.13 15.15 8.86
CA VAL A 44 -14.39 16.32 9.72
C VAL A 44 -13.10 16.88 10.39
N ASN A 45 -11.96 16.19 10.24
CA ASN A 45 -10.78 16.43 11.06
C ASN A 45 -9.63 17.19 10.38
N ASP A 46 -9.74 17.57 9.11
CA ASP A 46 -8.60 18.18 8.40
C ASP A 46 -8.45 19.69 8.59
N VAL A 47 -9.56 20.37 8.93
CA VAL A 47 -9.61 21.83 9.09
C VAL A 47 -9.04 22.30 10.43
N ALA A 48 -8.96 21.41 11.41
CA ALA A 48 -8.48 21.67 12.76
C ALA A 48 -7.52 20.55 13.18
N GLN A 49 -6.24 20.77 12.93
CA GLN A 49 -5.20 19.84 13.35
C GLN A 49 -4.59 20.25 14.67
N LYS A 50 -4.34 19.26 15.53
CA LYS A 50 -3.67 19.46 16.81
C LYS A 50 -2.26 18.93 16.69
N ALA A 51 -1.28 19.79 16.91
CA ALA A 51 0.12 19.42 16.90
C ALA A 51 0.90 20.20 17.95
N ASN A 52 2.04 19.67 18.36
CA ASN A 52 2.96 20.36 19.25
C ASN A 52 3.92 21.24 18.43
N LEU A 53 4.26 22.41 18.94
CA LEU A 53 5.29 23.29 18.39
C LEU A 53 6.67 22.79 18.85
N HIS A 54 7.19 21.79 18.16
CA HIS A 54 8.43 21.12 18.56
C HIS A 54 9.62 22.08 18.61
N GLU A 55 9.68 23.10 17.75
CA GLU A 55 10.78 24.08 17.73
C GLU A 55 10.80 24.98 18.97
N LEU A 56 9.65 25.15 19.63
CA LEU A 56 9.57 25.88 20.90
C LEU A 56 9.96 25.01 22.10
N ALA A 57 9.78 23.70 21.99
CA ALA A 57 10.08 22.74 23.03
C ALA A 57 11.50 22.14 22.95
N GLN A 58 12.04 22.01 21.73
CA GLN A 58 13.37 21.44 21.45
C GLN A 58 14.46 22.25 22.16
N GLY A 59 15.24 21.54 22.99
CA GLY A 59 16.47 22.06 23.59
C GLY A 59 16.30 23.23 24.58
N ARG A 60 15.07 23.53 25.04
CA ARG A 60 14.80 24.69 25.91
C ARG A 60 14.24 24.39 27.30
N GLY A 61 14.24 23.14 27.74
CA GLY A 61 14.11 22.80 29.16
C GLY A 61 13.50 21.44 29.42
N GLY A 62 14.04 20.71 30.40
CA GLY A 62 13.38 19.52 30.94
C GLY A 62 12.01 19.89 31.53
N ALA A 63 11.14 18.89 31.70
CA ALA A 63 9.81 19.04 32.28
C ALA A 63 9.86 19.79 33.64
N TRP A 64 9.65 21.11 33.62
CA TRP A 64 9.59 21.93 34.81
C TRP A 64 8.19 21.84 35.41
N ASP A 65 8.10 21.37 36.66
CA ASP A 65 6.84 21.29 37.40
C ASP A 65 6.62 22.57 38.23
N PRO A 66 5.72 23.48 37.80
CA PRO A 66 5.48 24.74 38.50
C PRO A 66 4.81 24.53 39.86
N SER A 67 5.37 25.09 40.93
CA SER A 67 4.78 24.94 42.28
C SER A 67 3.49 25.74 42.51
N HIS A 68 3.24 26.79 41.71
CA HIS A 68 2.13 27.73 41.91
C HIS A 68 1.35 28.07 40.63
N ALA A 69 1.92 27.81 39.45
CA ALA A 69 1.26 28.04 38.17
C ALA A 69 0.69 26.71 37.62
N PRO A 70 -0.38 26.73 36.82
CA PRO A 70 -0.83 25.55 36.08
C PRO A 70 0.23 25.04 35.10
N THR A 71 0.28 23.73 34.88
CA THR A 71 1.25 23.10 33.95
C THR A 71 1.09 23.56 32.49
N HIS A 72 -0.11 23.98 32.07
CA HIS A 72 -0.37 24.51 30.72
C HIS A 72 0.20 25.92 30.47
N GLU A 73 0.62 26.63 31.52
CA GLU A 73 1.28 27.94 31.39
C GLU A 73 2.82 27.82 31.25
N THR A 74 3.37 26.61 31.38
CA THR A 74 4.80 26.35 31.13
C THR A 74 5.13 26.47 29.64
N LEU A 75 6.40 26.67 29.28
CA LEU A 75 6.82 26.70 27.87
C LEU A 75 6.38 25.45 27.11
N ILE A 76 6.54 24.26 27.72
CA ILE A 76 6.10 22.98 27.14
C ILE A 76 4.57 22.93 27.06
N GLY A 77 3.86 23.30 28.13
CA GLY A 77 2.40 23.38 28.13
C GLY A 77 1.84 24.34 27.07
N LEU A 78 2.55 25.43 26.80
CA LEU A 78 2.25 26.40 25.74
C LEU A 78 2.74 25.96 24.35
N ALA A 79 3.60 24.95 24.24
CA ALA A 79 4.00 24.39 22.95
C ALA A 79 3.12 23.20 22.56
N SER A 80 2.48 22.53 23.52
CA SER A 80 1.70 21.32 23.28
C SER A 80 0.26 21.58 22.79
N ASP A 81 -0.30 20.61 22.05
CA ASP A 81 -1.71 20.52 21.61
C ASP A 81 -2.24 21.80 20.97
N ARG A 82 -1.42 22.46 20.14
CA ARG A 82 -1.81 23.67 19.43
C ARG A 82 -2.69 23.34 18.25
N GLN A 83 -3.80 24.06 18.17
CA GLN A 83 -4.77 23.91 17.10
C GLN A 83 -4.36 24.81 15.92
N PHE A 84 -4.04 24.17 14.80
CA PHE A 84 -3.79 24.82 13.53
C PHE A 84 -5.08 24.80 12.71
N LEU A 85 -5.59 25.99 12.45
CA LEU A 85 -6.78 26.19 11.62
C LEU A 85 -6.34 26.55 10.21
N ARG A 86 -6.83 25.82 9.22
CA ARG A 86 -6.54 26.08 7.82
C ARG A 86 -7.78 25.89 6.96
N ASP A 87 -7.79 26.57 5.83
CA ASP A 87 -8.75 26.29 4.78
C ASP A 87 -8.35 24.98 4.11
N VAL A 88 -9.28 24.03 4.06
CA VAL A 88 -9.08 22.75 3.38
C VAL A 88 -9.96 22.72 2.15
N TRP A 89 -9.36 22.52 1.00
CA TRP A 89 -10.06 22.28 -0.25
C TRP A 89 -9.85 20.85 -0.73
N CYS A 90 -10.87 20.30 -1.38
CA CYS A 90 -10.83 19.02 -2.05
C CYS A 90 -11.65 19.09 -3.36
N LEU A 91 -11.08 18.63 -4.46
CA LEU A 91 -11.72 18.61 -5.77
C LEU A 91 -12.59 17.36 -5.93
N GLU A 92 -13.71 17.50 -6.65
CA GLU A 92 -14.46 16.33 -7.11
C GLU A 92 -13.63 15.66 -8.22
N PHE A 93 -13.36 14.36 -8.07
CA PHE A 93 -12.63 13.58 -9.05
C PHE A 93 -13.59 12.68 -9.81
N SER A 94 -13.40 12.52 -11.10
CA SER A 94 -14.17 11.57 -11.90
C SER A 94 -13.26 10.91 -12.91
N TYR A 95 -13.48 9.63 -13.20
CA TYR A 95 -12.58 8.91 -14.10
C TYR A 95 -13.28 7.85 -14.93
N ARG A 96 -12.60 7.44 -16.00
CA ARG A 96 -12.87 6.19 -16.71
C ARG A 96 -11.80 5.18 -16.32
N PRO A 97 -12.12 3.89 -16.15
CA PRO A 97 -11.12 2.88 -15.81
C PRO A 97 -9.90 2.97 -16.73
N PRO A 98 -8.68 2.75 -16.20
CA PRO A 98 -7.44 2.75 -16.98
C PRO A 98 -7.53 1.85 -18.21
N ARG A 99 -6.78 2.21 -19.24
CA ARG A 99 -6.75 1.48 -20.52
C ARG A 99 -5.34 1.47 -21.07
N THR A 100 -5.06 0.54 -21.96
CA THR A 100 -3.80 0.50 -22.72
C THR A 100 -4.00 1.03 -24.13
N ILE A 101 -2.99 1.65 -24.71
CA ILE A 101 -2.98 2.06 -26.12
C ILE A 101 -1.57 1.91 -26.69
N GLU A 102 -1.46 1.49 -27.95
CA GLU A 102 -0.19 1.48 -28.66
C GLU A 102 0.06 2.85 -29.31
N VAL A 103 1.23 3.42 -29.04
CA VAL A 103 1.64 4.73 -29.51
C VAL A 103 3.04 4.68 -30.07
N GLU A 104 3.31 5.57 -31.02
CA GLU A 104 4.64 5.76 -31.56
C GLU A 104 5.40 6.73 -30.65
N VAL A 105 6.49 6.26 -30.05
CA VAL A 105 7.36 7.05 -29.18
C VAL A 105 8.78 7.06 -29.76
N PRO A 106 9.54 8.15 -29.57
CA PRO A 106 10.94 8.19 -29.97
C PRO A 106 11.76 7.31 -29.02
N GLY A 107 12.37 6.24 -29.54
CA GLY A 107 13.31 5.40 -28.79
C GLY A 107 14.65 6.09 -28.55
N GLU A 108 15.53 5.44 -27.77
CA GLU A 108 16.83 5.99 -27.34
C GLU A 108 17.72 6.45 -28.52
N ASN A 109 17.60 5.80 -29.68
CA ASN A 109 18.35 6.11 -30.90
C ASN A 109 17.62 7.08 -31.86
N LEU A 110 16.55 7.74 -31.42
CA LEU A 110 15.62 8.54 -32.25
C LEU A 110 14.87 7.72 -33.32
N GLU A 111 14.91 6.40 -33.23
CA GLU A 111 14.06 5.52 -34.03
C GLU A 111 12.64 5.52 -33.46
N ILE A 112 11.63 5.53 -34.32
CA ILE A 112 10.24 5.45 -33.89
C ILE A 112 9.97 4.01 -33.47
N GLN A 113 9.70 3.81 -32.17
CA GLN A 113 9.26 2.52 -31.65
C GLN A 113 7.76 2.57 -31.34
N LYS A 114 7.09 1.45 -31.58
CA LYS A 114 5.73 1.26 -31.06
C LYS A 114 5.85 0.78 -29.64
N GLU A 115 5.27 1.55 -28.73
CA GLU A 115 5.24 1.24 -27.31
C GLU A 115 3.80 1.17 -26.84
N ARG A 116 3.54 0.24 -25.92
CA ARG A 116 2.26 0.10 -25.25
C ARG A 116 2.29 0.91 -23.97
N VAL A 117 1.39 1.88 -23.85
CA VAL A 117 1.28 2.73 -22.66
C VAL A 117 -0.05 2.54 -21.97
N TRP A 118 -0.05 2.67 -20.65
CA TRP A 118 -1.27 2.73 -19.84
C TRP A 118 -1.71 4.18 -19.68
N TYR A 119 -3.01 4.43 -19.67
CA TYR A 119 -3.54 5.77 -19.43
C TYR A 119 -4.80 5.76 -18.59
N LEU A 120 -4.99 6.80 -17.79
CA LEU A 120 -6.20 7.09 -17.04
C LEU A 120 -6.75 8.45 -17.49
N VAL A 121 -7.96 8.45 -18.07
CA VAL A 121 -8.67 9.69 -18.35
C VAL A 121 -9.52 10.08 -17.15
N TYR A 122 -9.36 11.31 -16.72
CA TYR A 122 -10.05 11.85 -15.57
C TYR A 122 -10.63 13.24 -15.83
N ARG A 123 -11.48 13.68 -14.92
CA ARG A 123 -12.08 15.01 -14.86
C ARG A 123 -12.04 15.47 -13.41
N VAL A 124 -11.54 16.67 -13.19
CA VAL A 124 -11.60 17.36 -11.90
C VAL A 124 -12.63 18.47 -11.95
N ARG A 125 -13.35 18.67 -10.86
CA ARG A 125 -14.32 19.76 -10.73
C ARG A 125 -14.17 20.48 -9.40
N ASN A 126 -14.07 21.80 -9.46
CA ASN A 126 -14.16 22.66 -8.28
C ASN A 126 -15.64 22.95 -8.02
N VAL A 127 -16.22 22.32 -6.99
CA VAL A 127 -17.66 22.43 -6.71
C VAL A 127 -17.96 23.79 -6.08
N ALA A 128 -18.65 24.64 -6.83
CA ALA A 128 -19.13 25.93 -6.33
C ALA A 128 -20.31 25.77 -5.36
N ILE A 129 -20.39 26.69 -4.41
CA ILE A 129 -21.55 26.88 -3.55
C ILE A 129 -22.35 28.11 -3.96
N ASP A 130 -23.66 28.07 -3.72
CA ASP A 130 -24.49 29.27 -3.74
C ASP A 130 -24.38 29.97 -2.38
N GLU A 131 -23.65 31.08 -2.34
CA GLU A 131 -23.43 31.89 -1.13
C GLU A 131 -24.72 32.53 -0.58
N ASN A 132 -25.79 32.57 -1.39
CA ASN A 132 -27.07 33.17 -1.01
C ASN A 132 -28.15 32.15 -0.63
N ALA A 133 -27.87 30.85 -0.77
CA ALA A 133 -28.80 29.79 -0.38
C ALA A 133 -28.70 29.51 1.13
N GLU A 134 -29.84 29.20 1.79
CA GLU A 134 -29.81 28.72 3.18
C GLU A 134 -28.94 27.46 3.26
N VAL A 135 -27.90 27.53 4.09
CA VAL A 135 -26.97 26.42 4.34
C VAL A 135 -27.77 25.26 4.93
N THR A 136 -28.07 24.27 4.09
CA THR A 136 -28.62 22.99 4.53
C THR A 136 -27.46 22.04 4.89
N PRO A 137 -27.65 21.06 5.78
CA PRO A 137 -26.64 20.04 6.08
C PRO A 137 -26.14 19.25 4.86
N SER A 138 -26.88 19.31 3.73
CA SER A 138 -26.54 18.70 2.45
C SER A 138 -25.78 19.61 1.48
N SER A 139 -25.41 20.84 1.88
CA SER A 139 -24.66 21.77 1.03
C SER A 139 -23.27 21.18 0.74
N LYS A 140 -22.91 21.06 -0.54
CA LYS A 140 -21.61 20.52 -0.99
C LYS A 140 -20.78 21.64 -1.61
N GLY A 141 -19.51 21.75 -1.24
CA GLY A 141 -18.54 22.66 -1.85
C GLY A 141 -17.15 22.05 -1.80
N SER A 142 -16.26 22.53 -2.67
CA SER A 142 -14.88 22.04 -2.71
C SER A 142 -14.00 22.63 -1.60
N THR A 143 -14.27 23.85 -1.11
CA THR A 143 -13.43 24.50 -0.09
C THR A 143 -14.17 24.70 1.20
N ARG A 144 -13.53 24.31 2.32
CA ARG A 144 -14.00 24.47 3.69
C ARG A 144 -13.10 25.45 4.43
N ARG A 145 -13.70 26.42 5.11
CA ARG A 145 -13.04 27.43 5.95
C ARG A 145 -13.59 27.38 7.37
N VAL A 146 -12.69 27.53 8.34
CA VAL A 146 -13.08 27.72 9.75
C VAL A 146 -13.52 29.15 9.95
N VAL A 147 -14.71 29.32 10.53
CA VAL A 147 -15.33 30.61 10.84
C VAL A 147 -15.81 30.58 12.29
N PHE A 148 -15.60 31.68 13.01
CA PHE A 148 -16.06 31.83 14.38
C PHE A 148 -17.44 32.49 14.41
N GLU A 149 -18.33 31.99 15.29
CA GLU A 149 -19.63 32.64 15.52
C GLU A 149 -19.42 33.99 16.20
N LYS A 150 -20.36 34.93 16.01
CA LYS A 150 -20.31 36.21 16.72
C LYS A 150 -20.97 36.10 18.09
N ASP A 151 -20.34 36.64 19.11
CA ASP A 151 -20.91 36.78 20.45
C ASP A 151 -22.01 37.87 20.50
N GLU A 152 -22.63 38.05 21.68
CA GLU A 152 -23.68 39.05 21.90
C GLU A 152 -23.20 40.50 21.68
N GLU A 153 -21.88 40.71 21.70
CA GLU A 153 -21.20 42.00 21.54
C GLU A 153 -20.72 42.21 20.09
N GLY A 154 -20.90 41.22 19.22
CA GLY A 154 -20.55 41.24 17.81
C GLY A 154 -19.09 40.88 17.49
N ASN A 155 -18.33 40.42 18.48
CA ASN A 155 -16.95 39.93 18.33
C ASN A 155 -16.93 38.43 18.02
N ASP A 156 -15.84 37.94 17.44
CA ASP A 156 -15.68 36.52 17.12
C ASP A 156 -15.48 35.68 18.40
N ASP A 157 -16.39 34.73 18.66
CA ASP A 157 -16.32 33.75 19.73
C ASP A 157 -15.32 32.64 19.35
N LEU A 158 -14.06 32.84 19.75
CA LEU A 158 -12.96 31.92 19.49
C LEU A 158 -13.17 30.52 20.09
N MET A 159 -14.15 30.35 21.00
CA MET A 159 -14.46 29.06 21.63
C MET A 159 -15.45 28.22 20.82
N LYS A 160 -16.03 28.77 19.74
CA LYS A 160 -17.00 28.08 18.88
C LYS A 160 -16.60 28.14 17.41
N PRO A 161 -15.54 27.40 17.01
CA PRO A 161 -15.22 27.26 15.59
C PRO A 161 -16.32 26.47 14.88
N THR A 162 -16.76 26.99 13.73
CA THR A 162 -17.68 26.32 12.81
C THR A 162 -17.02 26.20 11.45
N THR A 163 -17.40 25.20 10.65
CA THR A 163 -16.89 25.06 9.28
C THR A 163 -17.95 25.53 8.29
N LYS A 164 -17.56 26.37 7.34
CA LYS A 164 -18.41 26.81 6.23
C LYS A 164 -17.73 26.51 4.90
N PHE A 165 -18.53 26.21 3.89
CA PHE A 165 -18.02 26.15 2.53
C PHE A 165 -17.81 27.56 1.98
N VAL A 166 -16.81 27.73 1.12
CA VAL A 166 -16.50 29.00 0.44
C VAL A 166 -16.15 28.74 -1.02
N ASN A 167 -16.39 29.73 -1.88
CA ASN A 167 -15.91 29.70 -3.27
C ASN A 167 -14.47 30.20 -3.31
N GLN A 168 -13.54 29.32 -3.67
CA GLN A 168 -12.12 29.64 -3.86
C GLN A 168 -11.60 28.98 -5.14
N SER A 169 -10.77 29.69 -5.88
CA SER A 169 -10.06 29.11 -7.02
C SER A 169 -8.92 28.21 -6.53
N ILE A 170 -8.79 27.01 -7.10
CA ILE A 170 -7.86 25.97 -6.62
C ILE A 170 -6.76 25.76 -7.66
N HIS A 171 -5.49 25.79 -7.23
CA HIS A 171 -4.39 25.29 -8.05
C HIS A 171 -4.31 23.78 -7.91
N PHE A 172 -4.63 23.08 -8.99
CA PHE A 172 -4.55 21.63 -9.04
C PHE A 172 -3.21 21.25 -9.63
N GLU A 173 -2.35 20.64 -8.82
CA GLU A 173 -1.04 20.13 -9.20
C GLU A 173 -1.09 18.60 -9.03
N PRO A 174 -1.60 17.86 -10.02
CA PRO A 174 -1.75 16.43 -9.91
C PRO A 174 -0.41 15.73 -9.85
N HIS A 175 -0.37 14.68 -9.04
CA HIS A 175 0.67 13.68 -9.11
C HIS A 175 0.01 12.28 -9.06
N PHE A 176 0.35 11.44 -10.03
CA PHE A 176 -0.29 10.17 -10.28
C PHE A 176 0.76 9.05 -10.22
N VAL A 177 0.58 8.11 -9.29
CA VAL A 177 1.46 6.96 -9.08
C VAL A 177 0.70 5.68 -9.41
N PHE A 178 1.24 4.86 -10.29
CA PHE A 178 0.74 3.52 -10.59
C PHE A 178 1.59 2.51 -9.82
N GLU A 179 0.99 1.85 -8.84
CA GLU A 179 1.64 0.86 -8.00
C GLU A 179 1.25 -0.55 -8.48
N THR A 180 2.25 -1.34 -8.84
CA THR A 180 2.06 -2.75 -9.24
C THR A 180 2.02 -3.65 -8.01
N HIS A 181 1.15 -4.65 -8.04
CA HIS A 181 0.84 -5.44 -6.86
C HIS A 181 1.04 -6.95 -7.00
N GLU A 182 1.51 -7.41 -8.16
CA GLU A 182 1.74 -8.83 -8.45
C GLU A 182 3.19 -9.16 -8.74
N ALA A 183 3.62 -10.31 -8.25
CA ALA A 183 4.90 -10.89 -8.60
C ALA A 183 4.81 -11.62 -9.95
N LEU A 184 5.51 -11.10 -10.95
CA LEU A 184 5.43 -11.57 -12.34
C LEU A 184 6.23 -12.85 -12.60
N SER A 185 7.22 -13.15 -11.75
CA SER A 185 7.93 -14.44 -11.66
C SER A 185 8.88 -14.39 -10.46
N ARG A 186 9.12 -15.55 -9.81
CA ARG A 186 10.11 -15.66 -8.72
C ARG A 186 11.56 -15.43 -9.18
N ASP A 187 11.86 -15.69 -10.45
CA ASP A 187 13.21 -15.55 -11.01
C ASP A 187 13.47 -14.17 -11.66
N GLU A 188 12.42 -13.37 -11.86
CA GLU A 188 12.52 -12.00 -12.41
C GLU A 188 12.60 -10.92 -11.31
N GLY A 189 12.70 -11.36 -10.05
CA GLY A 189 13.06 -10.49 -8.93
C GLY A 189 12.07 -9.35 -8.70
N LEU A 190 10.76 -9.63 -8.63
CA LEU A 190 9.78 -8.61 -8.25
C LEU A 190 8.73 -9.19 -7.30
N LEU A 191 9.09 -9.30 -6.03
CA LEU A 191 8.19 -9.00 -4.91
C LEU A 191 8.30 -7.51 -4.51
N GLU A 192 9.00 -6.71 -5.32
CA GLU A 192 9.16 -5.28 -5.07
C GLU A 192 7.98 -4.56 -5.70
N HIS A 193 7.31 -3.76 -4.89
CA HIS A 193 6.42 -2.72 -5.33
C HIS A 193 7.16 -1.87 -6.38
N GLN A 194 6.68 -1.87 -7.63
CA GLN A 194 7.14 -0.87 -8.59
C GLN A 194 6.12 0.25 -8.64
N ASP A 195 6.61 1.43 -8.29
CA ASP A 195 5.88 2.68 -8.41
C ASP A 195 6.27 3.34 -9.73
N HIS A 196 5.30 3.50 -10.61
CA HIS A 196 5.49 4.19 -11.87
C HIS A 196 4.84 5.57 -11.79
N LEU A 197 5.65 6.61 -11.96
CA LEU A 197 5.17 7.98 -12.05
C LEU A 197 4.57 8.27 -13.43
N ASP A 198 3.56 9.13 -13.46
CA ASP A 198 3.01 9.68 -14.70
C ASP A 198 4.10 10.33 -15.58
N ARG A 199 4.02 10.09 -16.89
CA ARG A 199 4.96 10.54 -17.90
C ARG A 199 4.26 11.37 -18.97
N LEU A 200 4.92 12.46 -19.39
CA LEU A 200 4.43 13.32 -20.47
C LEU A 200 4.67 12.69 -21.85
N VAL A 201 3.72 11.86 -22.30
CA VAL A 201 3.76 11.22 -23.62
C VAL A 201 2.90 11.99 -24.62
N SER A 202 3.43 13.09 -25.15
CA SER A 202 2.68 13.99 -26.07
C SER A 202 2.09 13.28 -27.30
N THR A 203 2.78 12.25 -27.83
CA THR A 203 2.31 11.48 -28.99
C THR A 203 1.06 10.63 -28.69
N ALA A 204 0.78 10.35 -27.42
CA ALA A 204 -0.36 9.55 -26.98
C ALA A 204 -1.66 10.37 -26.82
N VAL A 205 -1.56 11.68 -26.56
CA VAL A 205 -2.72 12.53 -26.22
C VAL A 205 -3.76 12.57 -27.35
N ALA A 206 -3.33 12.76 -28.61
CA ALA A 206 -4.26 12.80 -29.75
C ALA A 206 -4.92 11.44 -30.07
N PRO A 207 -4.20 10.30 -30.07
CA PRO A 207 -4.81 8.97 -30.06
C PRO A 207 -5.83 8.76 -28.94
N ILE A 208 -5.49 9.11 -27.70
CA ILE A 208 -6.36 8.96 -26.53
C ILE A 208 -7.62 9.82 -26.68
N SER A 209 -7.47 11.10 -27.02
CA SER A 209 -8.58 12.04 -27.29
C SER A 209 -9.59 11.48 -28.30
N ARG A 210 -9.10 10.92 -29.42
CA ARG A 210 -9.96 10.28 -30.43
C ARG A 210 -10.67 9.04 -29.91
N ARG A 211 -9.96 8.17 -29.17
CA ARG A 211 -10.54 6.94 -28.60
C ARG A 211 -11.60 7.24 -27.55
N GLU A 212 -11.33 8.20 -26.68
CA GLU A 212 -12.20 8.59 -25.58
C GLU A 212 -13.31 9.58 -26.00
N LYS A 213 -13.26 10.06 -27.24
CA LYS A 213 -14.21 11.04 -27.80
C LYS A 213 -14.26 12.32 -26.95
N ILE A 214 -13.09 12.80 -26.54
CA ILE A 214 -12.90 14.06 -25.82
C ILE A 214 -12.18 15.02 -26.76
N PRO A 215 -12.68 16.25 -26.98
CA PRO A 215 -11.97 17.25 -27.79
C PRO A 215 -10.53 17.45 -27.32
N LEU A 216 -9.58 17.51 -28.26
CA LEU A 216 -8.15 17.58 -27.93
C LEU A 216 -7.79 18.83 -27.12
N ASP A 217 -8.49 19.94 -27.37
CA ASP A 217 -8.35 21.21 -26.65
C ASP A 217 -8.90 21.19 -25.22
N MET A 218 -9.65 20.16 -24.85
CA MET A 218 -10.17 19.94 -23.50
C MET A 218 -9.36 18.94 -22.69
N LEU A 219 -8.53 18.10 -23.35
CA LEU A 219 -7.78 17.03 -22.70
C LEU A 219 -6.37 17.52 -22.34
N HIS A 220 -6.16 17.79 -21.07
CA HIS A 220 -4.89 18.27 -20.53
C HIS A 220 -3.99 17.12 -20.06
N ASP A 221 -2.68 17.28 -20.16
CA ASP A 221 -1.72 16.49 -19.39
C ASP A 221 -1.54 17.09 -17.98
N SER A 222 -0.81 16.39 -17.11
CA SER A 222 -0.60 16.80 -15.71
C SER A 222 0.09 18.16 -15.53
N VAL A 223 0.84 18.63 -16.54
CA VAL A 223 1.47 19.96 -16.50
C VAL A 223 0.50 21.04 -16.98
N SER A 224 -0.12 20.85 -18.15
CA SER A 224 -1.01 21.83 -18.76
C SER A 224 -2.29 22.06 -17.96
N ILE A 225 -2.78 21.06 -17.23
CA ILE A 225 -3.95 21.22 -16.36
C ILE A 225 -3.69 22.17 -15.19
N SER A 226 -2.42 22.28 -14.78
CA SER A 226 -1.93 23.06 -13.63
C SER A 226 -1.63 24.52 -13.97
N GLU A 227 -1.57 24.89 -15.26
CA GLU A 227 -1.18 26.24 -15.73
C GLU A 227 -2.01 27.39 -15.14
N ARG A 228 -3.27 27.11 -14.77
CA ARG A 228 -4.21 28.10 -14.24
C ARG A 228 -5.00 27.50 -13.09
N PRO A 229 -5.42 28.30 -12.10
CA PRO A 229 -6.30 27.79 -11.07
C PRO A 229 -7.67 27.44 -11.67
N ILE A 230 -8.29 26.38 -11.16
CA ILE A 230 -9.65 25.93 -11.50
C ILE A 230 -10.64 26.80 -10.72
N GLN A 231 -11.47 27.56 -11.43
CA GLN A 231 -12.45 28.45 -10.85
C GLN A 231 -13.60 27.67 -10.19
N PRO A 232 -14.28 28.24 -9.18
CA PRO A 232 -15.50 27.64 -8.64
C PRO A 232 -16.53 27.35 -9.75
N GLY A 233 -16.97 26.09 -9.83
CA GLY A 233 -17.92 25.60 -10.82
C GLY A 233 -17.28 25.08 -12.11
N GLU A 234 -15.98 25.35 -12.34
CA GLU A 234 -15.22 24.89 -13.50
C GLU A 234 -14.89 23.39 -13.37
N GLU A 235 -14.90 22.70 -14.52
CA GLU A 235 -14.40 21.34 -14.66
C GLU A 235 -13.32 21.30 -15.75
N ARG A 236 -12.32 20.43 -15.58
CA ARG A 236 -11.26 20.18 -16.56
C ARG A 236 -11.03 18.69 -16.75
N TRP A 237 -10.72 18.30 -17.97
CA TRP A 237 -10.36 16.92 -18.29
C TRP A 237 -8.85 16.76 -18.35
N GLY A 238 -8.36 15.68 -17.78
CA GLY A 238 -6.95 15.34 -17.78
C GLY A 238 -6.69 13.91 -18.22
N VAL A 239 -5.45 13.62 -18.56
CA VAL A 239 -4.94 12.28 -18.79
C VAL A 239 -3.61 12.09 -18.06
N ALA A 240 -3.52 11.00 -17.30
CA ALA A 240 -2.27 10.47 -16.75
C ALA A 240 -1.83 9.27 -17.61
N ILE A 241 -0.53 9.14 -17.87
CA ILE A 241 0.03 8.12 -18.77
C ILE A 241 1.25 7.47 -18.12
N TRP A 242 1.29 6.14 -18.13
CA TRP A 242 2.41 5.36 -17.61
C TRP A 242 3.03 4.50 -18.70
N GLN A 243 4.36 4.39 -18.66
CA GLN A 243 5.19 3.64 -19.59
C GLN A 243 5.87 2.49 -18.85
N GLU A 244 6.39 1.52 -19.60
CA GLU A 244 7.21 0.41 -19.06
C GLU A 244 6.47 -0.48 -18.02
N ILE A 245 5.14 -0.50 -18.07
CA ILE A 245 4.32 -1.40 -17.25
C ILE A 245 4.31 -2.78 -17.89
N ASP A 246 4.64 -3.82 -17.11
CA ASP A 246 4.56 -5.19 -17.60
C ASP A 246 3.10 -5.55 -17.96
N PRO A 247 2.84 -6.01 -19.19
CA PRO A 247 1.48 -6.31 -19.64
C PRO A 247 0.83 -7.51 -18.93
N ARG A 248 1.59 -8.31 -18.17
CA ARG A 248 1.12 -9.45 -17.40
C ARG A 248 0.54 -9.05 -16.04
N ILE A 249 0.60 -7.78 -15.65
CA ILE A 249 0.05 -7.30 -14.38
C ILE A 249 -1.48 -7.34 -14.45
N ASP A 250 -2.10 -8.08 -13.53
CA ASP A 250 -3.55 -8.17 -13.41
C ASP A 250 -4.09 -7.26 -12.31
N PHE A 251 -3.29 -6.91 -11.30
CA PHE A 251 -3.71 -6.04 -10.19
C PHE A 251 -2.74 -4.88 -10.00
N PHE A 252 -3.32 -3.70 -9.86
CA PHE A 252 -2.57 -2.47 -9.62
C PHE A 252 -3.45 -1.43 -8.95
N THR A 253 -2.80 -0.45 -8.35
CA THR A 253 -3.45 0.66 -7.67
C THR A 253 -2.94 1.97 -8.23
N VAL A 254 -3.83 2.96 -8.37
CA VAL A 254 -3.47 4.32 -8.75
C VAL A 254 -3.67 5.23 -7.56
N PHE A 255 -2.60 5.89 -7.12
CA PHE A 255 -2.61 6.94 -6.12
C PHE A 255 -2.63 8.31 -6.80
N ILE A 256 -3.50 9.18 -6.31
CA ILE A 256 -3.73 10.50 -6.89
C ILE A 256 -3.57 11.56 -5.81
N TYR A 257 -2.52 12.35 -5.94
CA TYR A 257 -2.20 13.47 -5.05
C TYR A 257 -2.65 14.80 -5.67
N GLY A 258 -2.67 15.85 -4.85
CA GLY A 258 -3.03 17.20 -5.28
C GLY A 258 -4.54 17.45 -5.40
N LEU A 259 -5.38 16.43 -5.17
CA LEU A 259 -6.84 16.60 -5.13
C LEU A 259 -7.32 17.38 -3.90
N THR A 260 -6.52 17.40 -2.84
CA THR A 260 -6.78 18.09 -1.58
C THR A 260 -5.50 18.73 -1.06
N ASN A 261 -5.60 19.82 -0.30
CA ASN A 261 -4.47 20.37 0.47
C ASN A 261 -4.45 19.87 1.92
N SER A 262 -5.15 18.78 2.21
CA SER A 262 -5.08 18.12 3.51
C SER A 262 -3.71 17.46 3.68
N ILE A 263 -3.04 17.83 4.77
CA ILE A 263 -1.70 17.33 5.14
C ILE A 263 -1.77 16.89 6.59
N ARG A 264 -1.25 15.74 6.98
CA ARG A 264 -1.03 15.40 8.40
C ARG A 264 0.43 15.58 8.78
N TRP A 265 0.64 16.11 9.97
CA TRP A 265 1.97 16.20 10.56
C TRP A 265 2.13 15.04 11.54
N ARG A 266 3.10 14.18 11.26
CA ARG A 266 3.58 13.18 12.22
C ARG A 266 4.91 13.63 12.77
N HIS A 267 5.04 13.48 14.08
CA HIS A 267 6.29 13.71 14.78
C HIS A 267 6.71 12.36 15.32
N ASP A 268 7.84 11.84 14.83
CA ASP A 268 8.30 10.49 15.16
C ASP A 268 9.01 10.45 16.52
N ALA A 269 9.36 11.60 17.08
CA ALA A 269 10.02 11.70 18.38
C ALA A 269 9.06 12.20 19.48
N GLU A 270 9.15 11.59 20.66
CA GLU A 270 8.76 12.27 21.90
C GLU A 270 9.59 13.56 22.06
N PHE A 271 9.19 14.52 22.89
CA PHE A 271 9.98 15.74 23.14
C PHE A 271 11.37 15.40 23.68
N GLU A 272 12.34 15.13 22.81
CA GLU A 272 13.70 14.81 23.21
C GLU A 272 14.40 16.08 23.69
N THR A 273 15.06 15.95 24.83
CA THR A 273 15.78 17.05 25.49
C THR A 273 17.17 17.29 24.91
N ASP A 274 17.61 16.53 23.92
CA ASP A 274 18.99 16.57 23.42
C ASP A 274 19.14 17.40 22.13
N LEU A 275 20.07 18.34 22.17
CA LEU A 275 20.27 19.44 21.21
C LEU A 275 21.13 19.06 19.99
N GLU A 276 21.59 17.81 19.90
CA GLU A 276 22.66 17.43 18.96
C GLU A 276 22.18 16.87 17.61
N HIS A 277 20.89 16.64 17.42
CA HIS A 277 20.36 16.10 16.17
C HIS A 277 19.67 17.17 15.31
N ALA A 278 19.87 17.08 13.98
CA ALA A 278 19.21 17.94 13.00
C ALA A 278 17.69 17.68 12.98
N PRO A 279 16.85 18.67 12.62
CA PRO A 279 15.40 18.51 12.61
C PRO A 279 14.94 17.67 11.40
N GLU A 280 15.14 16.36 11.47
CA GLU A 280 14.57 15.36 10.55
C GLU A 280 13.28 14.73 11.12
N TYR A 281 12.65 15.39 12.11
CA TYR A 281 11.59 14.83 12.96
C TYR A 281 10.14 15.12 12.53
N GLU A 282 9.95 15.84 11.42
CA GLU A 282 8.61 16.18 10.91
C GLU A 282 8.33 15.41 9.62
N ARG A 283 7.53 14.35 9.71
CA ARG A 283 6.94 13.73 8.51
C ARG A 283 5.63 14.42 8.16
N ARG A 284 5.48 14.70 6.86
CA ARG A 284 4.30 15.35 6.31
C ARG A 284 3.64 14.38 5.34
N GLU A 285 2.55 13.78 5.80
CA GLU A 285 1.74 12.91 4.96
C GLU A 285 0.74 13.75 4.18
N LEU A 286 0.71 13.56 2.86
CA LEU A 286 -0.30 14.18 2.01
C LEU A 286 -1.49 13.24 1.87
N GLU A 287 -2.69 13.78 1.97
CA GLU A 287 -3.88 13.00 1.65
C GLU A 287 -3.97 12.79 0.13
N CYS A 288 -4.14 11.53 -0.26
CA CYS A 288 -4.25 11.07 -1.62
C CYS A 288 -5.49 10.21 -1.81
N LEU A 289 -5.98 10.16 -3.04
CA LEU A 289 -7.04 9.26 -3.43
C LEU A 289 -6.42 7.97 -3.97
N ARG A 290 -6.75 6.84 -3.34
CA ARG A 290 -6.37 5.49 -3.77
C ARG A 290 -7.51 4.84 -4.55
N LEU A 291 -7.19 4.35 -5.75
CA LEU A 291 -8.09 3.61 -6.63
C LEU A 291 -7.50 2.24 -6.98
N ASP A 292 -8.21 1.16 -6.64
CA ASP A 292 -7.75 -0.21 -6.87
C ASP A 292 -8.39 -0.79 -8.14
N PHE A 293 -7.60 -1.43 -8.99
CA PHE A 293 -8.02 -1.95 -10.29
C PHE A 293 -7.65 -3.41 -10.50
N TYR A 294 -8.49 -4.11 -11.27
CA TYR A 294 -8.24 -5.46 -11.78
C TYR A 294 -8.37 -5.47 -13.30
N HIS A 295 -7.33 -6.00 -13.94
CA HIS A 295 -7.24 -6.25 -15.36
C HIS A 295 -7.19 -7.77 -15.56
N PRO A 296 -8.21 -8.40 -16.16
CA PRO A 296 -8.17 -9.83 -16.42
C PRO A 296 -7.14 -10.12 -17.53
N GLY A 297 -5.98 -10.65 -17.15
CA GLY A 297 -4.90 -11.00 -18.06
C GLY A 297 -5.25 -12.13 -19.01
N ASP A 298 -5.31 -11.81 -20.29
CA ASP A 298 -4.92 -12.73 -21.36
C ASP A 298 -3.91 -11.99 -22.23
N ALA A 299 -2.62 -12.29 -22.05
CA ALA A 299 -1.50 -11.70 -22.80
C ALA A 299 -1.62 -11.86 -24.34
N GLU A 300 -2.53 -12.72 -24.81
CA GLU A 300 -2.67 -13.12 -26.22
C GLU A 300 -3.85 -12.46 -26.98
N HIS A 301 -4.72 -11.69 -26.32
CA HIS A 301 -5.86 -11.04 -26.99
C HIS A 301 -5.65 -9.53 -27.12
N ASP A 302 -5.70 -9.00 -28.35
CA ASP A 302 -5.72 -7.56 -28.65
C ASP A 302 -6.96 -6.81 -28.06
N ASP A 303 -7.92 -7.55 -27.47
CA ASP A 303 -9.17 -7.04 -26.89
C ASP A 303 -9.03 -6.69 -25.38
N PHE A 304 -7.94 -6.01 -25.00
CA PHE A 304 -7.66 -5.47 -23.65
C PHE A 304 -8.59 -4.29 -23.25
N GLU A 305 -9.89 -4.41 -23.52
CA GLU A 305 -10.85 -3.30 -23.45
C GLU A 305 -11.39 -3.01 -22.03
N GLU A 306 -11.16 -3.89 -21.04
CA GLU A 306 -11.88 -3.83 -19.76
C GLU A 306 -11.00 -4.02 -18.50
N VAL A 307 -10.36 -2.95 -18.04
CA VAL A 307 -9.99 -2.81 -16.62
C VAL A 307 -11.26 -2.59 -15.79
N ARG A 308 -11.38 -3.29 -14.68
CA ARG A 308 -12.51 -3.22 -13.75
C ARG A 308 -12.09 -2.56 -12.45
N VAL A 309 -12.97 -1.72 -11.93
CA VAL A 309 -12.81 -1.12 -10.60
C VAL A 309 -12.98 -2.21 -9.55
N VAL A 310 -12.09 -2.21 -8.57
CA VAL A 310 -12.09 -3.13 -7.44
C VAL A 310 -12.45 -2.35 -6.17
N HIS A 311 -13.08 -3.03 -5.21
CA HIS A 311 -13.40 -2.42 -3.91
C HIS A 311 -12.15 -2.27 -3.05
N SER A 312 -12.08 -1.17 -2.28
CA SER A 312 -11.01 -0.95 -1.32
C SER A 312 -10.85 -2.15 -0.38
N GLY A 313 -9.63 -2.44 0.06
CA GLY A 313 -9.30 -3.58 0.91
C GLY A 313 -9.42 -4.96 0.27
N LEU A 314 -9.96 -5.09 -0.96
CA LEU A 314 -9.91 -6.36 -1.69
C LEU A 314 -8.46 -6.76 -1.95
N PHE A 315 -7.59 -5.79 -2.24
CA PHE A 315 -6.18 -6.07 -2.46
C PHE A 315 -5.52 -6.65 -1.21
N GLU A 316 -5.71 -6.02 -0.06
CA GLU A 316 -5.20 -6.52 1.21
C GLU A 316 -5.78 -7.91 1.53
N LYS A 317 -7.07 -8.15 1.26
CA LYS A 317 -7.67 -9.50 1.38
C LYS A 317 -7.04 -10.50 0.43
N LEU A 318 -6.77 -10.12 -0.82
CA LEU A 318 -6.13 -10.97 -1.82
C LEU A 318 -4.69 -11.29 -1.43
N THR A 319 -3.91 -10.30 -0.99
CA THR A 319 -2.53 -10.48 -0.52
C THR A 319 -2.48 -11.41 0.69
N LEU A 320 -3.33 -11.16 1.70
CA LEU A 320 -3.46 -12.05 2.86
C LEU A 320 -3.88 -13.45 2.42
N GLY A 321 -4.86 -13.56 1.52
CA GLY A 321 -5.34 -14.83 1.00
C GLY A 321 -4.31 -15.60 0.19
N SER A 322 -3.51 -14.92 -0.63
CA SER A 322 -2.40 -15.51 -1.40
C SER A 322 -1.30 -16.03 -0.48
N ARG A 323 -0.92 -15.27 0.57
CA ARG A 323 0.03 -15.74 1.60
C ARG A 323 -0.49 -17.00 2.32
N LEU A 324 -1.78 -17.05 2.64
CA LEU A 324 -2.44 -18.23 3.23
C LEU A 324 -2.44 -19.45 2.30
N LEU A 325 -2.74 -19.24 1.02
CA LEU A 325 -2.72 -20.29 0.01
C LEU A 325 -1.31 -20.81 -0.26
N GLU A 326 -0.33 -19.92 -0.34
CA GLU A 326 1.07 -20.28 -0.50
C GLU A 326 1.50 -21.16 0.67
N ALA A 327 1.26 -20.75 1.91
CA ALA A 327 1.66 -21.53 3.09
C ALA A 327 1.05 -22.94 3.13
N THR A 328 -0.19 -23.11 2.65
CA THR A 328 -0.86 -24.41 2.63
C THR A 328 -0.54 -25.28 1.42
N SER A 329 -0.10 -24.69 0.31
CA SER A 329 0.25 -25.44 -0.91
C SER A 329 1.76 -25.71 -1.03
N ARG A 330 2.61 -24.87 -0.42
CA ARG A 330 4.07 -24.95 -0.53
C ARG A 330 4.63 -26.29 -0.07
N ALA A 331 4.09 -26.89 0.99
CA ALA A 331 4.55 -28.17 1.52
C ALA A 331 4.55 -29.29 0.46
N ALA A 332 3.55 -29.30 -0.43
CA ALA A 332 3.48 -30.27 -1.51
C ALA A 332 4.57 -30.06 -2.58
N LEU A 333 5.03 -28.82 -2.77
CA LEU A 333 6.09 -28.47 -3.72
C LEU A 333 7.49 -28.73 -3.16
N THR A 334 7.70 -28.42 -1.87
CA THR A 334 9.00 -28.51 -1.20
C THR A 334 9.22 -29.84 -0.48
N GLN A 335 8.18 -30.67 -0.37
CA GLN A 335 8.13 -31.91 0.42
C GLN A 335 8.44 -31.69 1.91
N ALA A 336 8.24 -30.47 2.41
CA ALA A 336 8.47 -30.13 3.80
C ALA A 336 7.34 -30.63 4.70
N GLU A 337 7.70 -31.04 5.92
CA GLU A 337 6.78 -31.44 6.97
C GLU A 337 6.68 -30.32 8.03
N TYR A 338 6.30 -29.11 7.61
CA TYR A 338 6.43 -27.88 8.42
C TYR A 338 5.97 -28.01 9.89
N VAL A 339 4.86 -28.71 10.12
CA VAL A 339 4.29 -28.93 11.46
C VAL A 339 5.19 -29.83 12.31
N GLU A 340 5.69 -30.91 11.72
CA GLU A 340 6.59 -31.86 12.39
C GLU A 340 7.98 -31.24 12.55
N GLY A 341 8.49 -30.54 11.54
CA GLY A 341 9.75 -29.81 11.59
C GLY A 341 9.82 -28.77 12.71
N VAL A 342 8.79 -27.94 12.91
CA VAL A 342 8.72 -26.99 14.03
C VAL A 342 8.77 -27.73 15.38
N ARG A 343 8.01 -28.82 15.48
CA ARG A 343 7.93 -29.64 16.69
C ARG A 343 9.26 -30.31 17.00
N ASP A 344 9.94 -30.85 16.00
CA ASP A 344 11.19 -31.59 16.13
C ASP A 344 12.38 -30.68 16.41
N LEU A 345 12.34 -29.43 15.91
CA LEU A 345 13.27 -28.37 16.34
C LEU A 345 13.07 -27.96 17.81
N GLY A 346 11.96 -28.33 18.45
CA GLY A 346 11.67 -28.01 19.85
C GLY A 346 11.37 -26.53 20.10
N VAL A 347 10.88 -25.82 19.08
CA VAL A 347 10.57 -24.38 19.09
C VAL A 347 9.10 -24.14 18.79
N GLY A 348 8.56 -23.01 19.25
CA GLY A 348 7.22 -22.56 18.91
C GLY A 348 7.22 -21.63 17.71
N TRP A 349 6.06 -21.48 17.04
CA TRP A 349 5.91 -20.49 15.96
C TRP A 349 6.21 -19.04 16.43
N ARG A 350 6.00 -18.76 17.73
CA ARG A 350 6.30 -17.47 18.36
C ARG A 350 7.79 -17.13 18.35
N ASP A 351 8.66 -18.14 18.38
CA ASP A 351 10.11 -17.95 18.33
C ASP A 351 10.60 -17.45 16.96
N PHE A 352 9.73 -17.53 15.95
CA PHE A 352 9.95 -17.06 14.57
C PHE A 352 9.15 -15.80 14.25
N LEU A 353 8.65 -15.09 15.26
CA LEU A 353 8.10 -13.75 15.04
C LEU A 353 9.22 -12.78 14.62
N GLU A 354 8.91 -11.95 13.64
CA GLU A 354 9.76 -10.84 13.26
C GLU A 354 9.73 -9.76 14.36
N PRO A 355 10.83 -9.01 14.56
CA PRO A 355 10.83 -7.87 15.46
C PRO A 355 9.83 -6.80 14.97
N GLU A 356 9.54 -5.82 15.83
CA GLU A 356 8.70 -4.70 15.43
C GLU A 356 9.32 -3.93 14.26
N GLU A 357 8.43 -3.34 13.46
CA GLU A 357 8.75 -2.63 12.22
C GLU A 357 9.87 -1.62 12.46
N LYS A 358 10.91 -1.68 11.63
CA LYS A 358 11.87 -0.59 11.54
C LYS A 358 11.29 0.41 10.56
N GLU A 359 11.23 1.68 10.94
CA GLU A 359 10.57 2.76 10.17
C GLU A 359 10.96 2.88 8.69
N ASN A 360 12.08 2.29 8.26
CA ASN A 360 12.62 2.37 6.90
C ASN A 360 12.69 1.01 6.16
N TRP A 361 12.02 -0.01 6.66
CA TRP A 361 11.98 -1.33 6.02
C TRP A 361 10.73 -1.48 5.16
N GLU A 362 10.77 -0.97 3.93
CA GLU A 362 9.73 -1.23 2.93
C GLU A 362 9.99 -2.58 2.23
N GLY A 363 9.16 -3.59 2.53
CA GLY A 363 9.19 -4.89 1.87
C GLY A 363 10.31 -5.84 2.31
N GLY A 364 9.97 -7.11 2.49
CA GLY A 364 10.91 -8.20 2.78
C GLY A 364 10.82 -8.73 4.22
N ALA A 365 11.00 -10.05 4.38
CA ALA A 365 10.93 -10.68 5.69
C ALA A 365 12.19 -10.38 6.53
N GLY A 366 11.99 -10.21 7.84
CA GLY A 366 13.10 -10.12 8.79
C GLY A 366 13.95 -11.38 8.82
N LEU A 367 15.24 -11.22 9.13
CA LEU A 367 16.19 -12.31 9.25
C LEU A 367 16.28 -12.87 10.67
N LYS A 368 15.64 -12.23 11.66
CA LYS A 368 15.59 -12.76 13.04
C LYS A 368 15.09 -14.22 13.12
N PRO A 369 14.03 -14.62 12.38
CA PRO A 369 13.61 -16.02 12.33
C PRO A 369 14.70 -16.95 11.77
N VAL A 370 15.46 -16.52 10.76
CA VAL A 370 16.57 -17.27 10.16
C VAL A 370 17.71 -17.44 11.17
N GLU A 371 18.04 -16.40 11.94
CA GLU A 371 19.00 -16.48 13.03
C GLU A 371 18.56 -17.51 14.08
N THR A 372 17.30 -17.43 14.53
CA THR A 372 16.74 -18.38 15.51
C THR A 372 16.83 -19.81 15.02
N PHE A 373 16.50 -20.04 13.75
CA PHE A 373 16.62 -21.34 13.09
C PHE A 373 18.08 -21.85 13.12
N ALA A 374 19.02 -21.04 12.65
CA ALA A 374 20.44 -21.40 12.61
C ALA A 374 21.02 -21.70 14.02
N ARG A 375 20.65 -20.89 15.03
CA ARG A 375 21.05 -21.14 16.43
C ARG A 375 20.46 -22.42 16.99
N THR A 376 19.26 -22.79 16.55
CA THR A 376 18.59 -24.02 17.00
C THR A 376 19.28 -25.24 16.41
N LEU A 377 19.58 -25.21 15.10
CA LEU A 377 20.35 -26.26 14.44
C LEU A 377 21.77 -26.41 15.00
N ALA A 378 22.41 -25.31 15.39
CA ALA A 378 23.76 -25.34 15.98
C ALA A 378 23.84 -26.17 17.27
N LYS A 379 22.72 -26.32 18.00
CA LYS A 379 22.64 -27.12 19.24
C LYS A 379 22.54 -28.63 19.00
N VAL A 380 22.27 -29.05 17.77
CA VAL A 380 22.15 -30.46 17.38
C VAL A 380 23.54 -30.97 17.03
N ASP A 381 24.04 -32.03 17.65
CA ASP A 381 25.42 -32.48 17.42
C ASP A 381 25.60 -33.27 16.10
N SER A 382 24.56 -33.98 15.66
CA SER A 382 24.62 -34.86 14.49
C SER A 382 24.35 -34.10 13.18
N VAL A 383 25.26 -34.21 12.22
CA VAL A 383 25.09 -33.62 10.87
C VAL A 383 23.87 -34.20 10.15
N ALA A 384 23.66 -35.52 10.23
CA ALA A 384 22.51 -36.17 9.61
C ALA A 384 21.18 -35.74 10.23
N GLU A 385 21.18 -35.46 11.54
CA GLU A 385 19.99 -34.96 12.24
C GLU A 385 19.70 -33.50 11.85
N ARG A 386 20.75 -32.65 11.75
CA ARG A 386 20.61 -31.28 11.23
C ARG A 386 20.03 -31.28 9.81
N GLU A 387 20.53 -32.14 8.93
CA GLU A 387 20.02 -32.26 7.56
C GLU A 387 18.54 -32.67 7.56
N SER A 388 18.18 -33.67 8.37
CA SER A 388 16.78 -34.10 8.51
C SER A 388 15.87 -32.97 9.01
N LEU A 389 16.33 -32.16 9.98
CA LEU A 389 15.59 -31.03 10.51
C LEU A 389 15.44 -29.90 9.48
N VAL A 390 16.47 -29.62 8.68
CA VAL A 390 16.39 -28.65 7.58
C VAL A 390 15.36 -29.12 6.55
N LYS A 391 15.39 -30.39 6.14
CA LYS A 391 14.42 -30.96 5.20
C LYS A 391 13.00 -30.89 5.73
N ALA A 392 12.79 -31.27 7.00
CA ALA A 392 11.46 -31.22 7.61
C ALA A 392 10.93 -29.79 7.72
N PHE A 393 11.79 -28.83 8.08
CA PHE A 393 11.38 -27.44 8.36
C PHE A 393 11.30 -26.55 7.12
N LEU A 394 12.21 -26.70 6.14
CA LEU A 394 12.34 -25.81 4.98
C LEU A 394 12.19 -26.54 3.63
N GLY A 395 12.14 -27.87 3.63
CA GLY A 395 12.09 -28.69 2.43
C GLY A 395 13.46 -29.11 1.91
N GLU A 396 13.44 -30.00 0.91
CA GLU A 396 14.67 -30.67 0.43
C GLU A 396 15.69 -29.71 -0.20
N GLN A 397 15.22 -28.73 -0.97
CA GLN A 397 16.08 -27.75 -1.66
C GLN A 397 16.86 -26.87 -0.69
N ALA A 398 16.31 -26.59 0.50
CA ALA A 398 16.92 -25.72 1.49
C ALA A 398 18.24 -26.27 2.07
N VAL A 399 18.47 -27.58 1.97
CA VAL A 399 19.76 -28.18 2.34
C VAL A 399 20.87 -27.63 1.44
N GLY A 400 20.66 -27.67 0.12
CA GLY A 400 21.64 -27.15 -0.85
C GLY A 400 21.85 -25.64 -0.71
N TRP A 401 20.79 -24.88 -0.43
CA TRP A 401 20.88 -23.45 -0.15
C TRP A 401 21.72 -23.13 1.10
N MET A 402 21.52 -23.89 2.18
CA MET A 402 22.34 -23.74 3.39
C MET A 402 23.81 -24.10 3.13
N GLU A 403 24.07 -25.16 2.37
CA GLU A 403 25.42 -25.55 1.97
C GLU A 403 26.07 -24.45 1.12
N GLU A 404 25.37 -23.90 0.13
CA GLU A 404 25.85 -22.83 -0.74
C GLU A 404 26.24 -21.57 0.05
N LEU A 405 25.40 -21.12 0.98
CA LEU A 405 25.71 -19.98 1.84
C LEU A 405 26.92 -20.24 2.74
N LEU A 406 27.03 -21.44 3.32
CA LEU A 406 28.16 -21.80 4.18
C LEU A 406 29.47 -21.92 3.39
N GLU A 407 29.42 -22.49 2.18
CA GLU A 407 30.55 -22.54 1.25
C GLU A 407 30.96 -21.14 0.78
N ALA A 408 30.00 -20.24 0.53
CA ALA A 408 30.32 -18.87 0.17
C ALA A 408 31.09 -18.14 1.28
N VAL A 409 30.76 -18.37 2.56
CA VAL A 409 31.39 -17.68 3.70
C VAL A 409 32.75 -18.28 4.09
N ALA A 410 32.94 -19.58 3.89
CA ALA A 410 34.07 -20.30 4.48
C ALA A 410 34.83 -21.21 3.50
N GLY A 411 34.20 -21.57 2.38
CA GLY A 411 34.71 -22.42 1.33
C GLY A 411 35.57 -21.70 0.28
N PRO A 412 35.95 -22.42 -0.80
CA PRO A 412 36.82 -21.91 -1.85
C PRO A 412 36.08 -20.91 -2.74
N VAL A 413 36.62 -19.70 -2.88
CA VAL A 413 36.06 -18.61 -3.70
C VAL A 413 37.15 -17.91 -4.51
N SER A 414 36.76 -17.04 -5.45
CA SER A 414 37.72 -16.24 -6.22
C SER A 414 38.54 -15.31 -5.30
N LEU A 415 39.75 -14.91 -5.72
CA LEU A 415 40.61 -14.01 -4.91
C LEU A 415 39.94 -12.67 -4.58
N ASN A 416 39.15 -12.12 -5.52
CA ASN A 416 38.42 -10.87 -5.30
C ASN A 416 37.31 -11.06 -4.26
N GLN A 417 36.56 -12.16 -4.35
CA GLN A 417 35.49 -12.49 -3.41
C GLN A 417 36.06 -12.83 -2.03
N ASP A 418 37.19 -13.54 -1.92
CA ASP A 418 37.82 -13.83 -0.62
C ASP A 418 38.26 -12.54 0.10
N ARG A 419 38.80 -11.57 -0.65
CA ARG A 419 39.17 -10.26 -0.09
C ARG A 419 37.93 -9.54 0.46
N GLN A 420 36.87 -9.42 -0.34
CA GLN A 420 35.63 -8.75 0.05
C GLN A 420 34.96 -9.45 1.25
N ARG A 421 34.91 -10.77 1.23
CA ARG A 421 34.39 -11.60 2.32
C ARG A 421 35.17 -11.42 3.62
N ARG A 422 36.51 -11.43 3.56
CA ARG A 422 37.37 -11.19 4.74
C ARG A 422 37.21 -9.79 5.30
N GLU A 423 37.03 -8.78 4.45
CA GLU A 423 36.71 -7.41 4.89
C GLU A 423 35.36 -7.37 5.62
N SER A 424 34.32 -7.99 5.07
CA SER A 424 32.98 -8.06 5.69
C SER A 424 32.99 -8.82 7.01
N LEU A 425 33.61 -10.01 7.06
CA LEU A 425 33.77 -10.81 8.28
C LEU A 425 34.59 -10.08 9.36
N GLY A 426 35.59 -9.30 8.94
CA GLY A 426 36.40 -8.48 9.84
C GLY A 426 35.58 -7.45 10.63
N LYS A 427 34.55 -6.86 10.02
CA LYS A 427 33.64 -5.91 10.70
C LYS A 427 32.94 -6.52 11.91
N ILE A 428 32.65 -7.82 11.86
CA ILE A 428 32.01 -8.57 12.93
C ILE A 428 32.98 -9.45 13.73
N ASN A 429 34.30 -9.22 13.62
CA ASN A 429 35.33 -10.00 14.30
C ASN A 429 35.19 -11.52 14.05
N LEU A 430 35.01 -11.90 12.78
CA LEU A 430 35.06 -13.27 12.30
C LEU A 430 36.14 -13.44 11.23
N THR A 431 36.59 -14.68 11.04
CA THR A 431 37.43 -15.08 9.91
C THR A 431 36.84 -16.31 9.22
N PRO A 432 37.15 -16.57 7.93
CA PRO A 432 36.68 -17.78 7.24
C PRO A 432 37.04 -19.07 8.00
N GLU A 433 38.19 -19.10 8.66
CA GLU A 433 38.65 -20.24 9.44
C GLU A 433 37.82 -20.46 10.72
N GLN A 434 37.38 -19.37 11.36
CA GLN A 434 36.44 -19.45 12.49
C GLN A 434 35.05 -19.91 12.03
N VAL A 435 34.60 -19.45 10.86
CA VAL A 435 33.34 -19.92 10.27
C VAL A 435 33.41 -21.41 9.96
N LEU A 436 34.51 -21.90 9.38
CA LEU A 436 34.71 -23.34 9.14
C LEU A 436 34.68 -24.17 10.42
N ALA A 437 35.16 -23.63 11.54
CA ALA A 437 35.17 -24.34 12.82
C ALA A 437 33.78 -24.43 13.48
N ASP A 438 32.95 -23.40 13.32
CA ASP A 438 31.60 -23.34 13.88
C ASP A 438 30.61 -22.67 12.90
N PRO A 439 30.19 -23.39 11.85
CA PRO A 439 29.52 -22.80 10.68
C PRO A 439 28.14 -22.23 11.02
N LEU A 440 27.31 -22.96 11.75
CA LEU A 440 25.93 -22.54 12.04
C LEU A 440 25.89 -21.39 13.06
N THR A 441 26.75 -21.40 14.07
CA THR A 441 26.84 -20.29 15.03
C THR A 441 27.39 -19.04 14.37
N SER A 442 28.38 -19.18 13.50
CA SER A 442 28.94 -18.07 12.72
C SER A 442 27.93 -17.51 11.72
N PHE A 443 27.19 -18.38 11.03
CA PHE A 443 26.10 -17.99 10.14
C PHE A 443 25.02 -17.20 10.89
N ALA A 444 24.55 -17.69 12.04
CA ALA A 444 23.60 -16.95 12.88
C ALA A 444 24.13 -15.56 13.28
N ARG A 445 25.43 -15.43 13.54
CA ARG A 445 26.05 -14.14 13.86
C ARG A 445 26.08 -13.18 12.65
N ILE A 446 26.35 -13.69 11.45
CA ILE A 446 26.31 -12.91 10.20
C ILE A 446 24.87 -12.43 9.95
N VAL A 447 23.91 -13.33 10.02
CA VAL A 447 22.48 -13.03 9.83
C VAL A 447 21.99 -11.98 10.83
N ASN A 448 22.37 -12.08 12.10
CA ASN A 448 22.06 -11.08 13.12
C ASN A 448 22.73 -9.72 12.87
N GLU A 449 23.87 -9.67 12.19
CA GLU A 449 24.47 -8.39 11.79
C GLU A 449 23.69 -7.77 10.64
N LEU A 450 23.35 -8.56 9.61
CA LEU A 450 22.55 -8.10 8.47
C LEU A 450 21.16 -7.61 8.92
N GLU A 451 20.58 -8.22 9.94
CA GLU A 451 19.34 -7.77 10.56
C GLU A 451 19.43 -6.35 11.12
N LYS A 452 20.63 -5.82 11.41
CA LYS A 452 20.80 -4.45 11.92
C LYS A 452 20.81 -3.38 10.83
N ALA A 453 20.86 -3.76 9.55
CA ALA A 453 20.84 -2.82 8.44
C ALA A 453 19.64 -1.86 8.54
N PRO A 454 19.82 -0.57 8.17
CA PRO A 454 18.77 0.44 8.25
C PRO A 454 17.66 0.23 7.22
N ASP A 455 17.97 -0.37 6.07
CA ASP A 455 17.03 -0.65 4.97
C ASP A 455 17.43 -1.93 4.19
N MET A 456 16.56 -2.35 3.27
CA MET A 456 16.71 -3.58 2.48
C MET A 456 17.84 -3.52 1.45
N ASN A 457 18.07 -2.38 0.82
CA ASN A 457 19.12 -2.21 -0.18
C ASN A 457 20.50 -2.33 0.46
N ILE A 458 20.69 -1.68 1.62
CA ILE A 458 21.90 -1.81 2.41
C ILE A 458 22.07 -3.25 2.90
N ARG A 459 21.00 -3.90 3.38
CA ARG A 459 21.05 -5.32 3.81
C ARG A 459 21.56 -6.23 2.70
N ARG A 460 21.03 -6.09 1.47
CA ARG A 460 21.43 -6.91 0.32
C ARG A 460 22.86 -6.61 -0.13
N GLN A 461 23.27 -5.35 -0.12
CA GLN A 461 24.64 -4.95 -0.42
C GLN A 461 25.63 -5.56 0.59
N GLU A 462 25.30 -5.50 1.89
CA GLU A 462 26.12 -6.12 2.94
C GLU A 462 26.12 -7.65 2.83
N ALA A 463 24.97 -8.26 2.54
CA ALA A 463 24.86 -9.70 2.31
C ALA A 463 25.74 -10.15 1.13
N ALA A 464 25.77 -9.40 0.02
CA ALA A 464 26.69 -9.65 -1.09
C ALA A 464 28.16 -9.57 -0.66
N GLY A 465 28.48 -8.73 0.34
CA GLY A 465 29.80 -8.69 0.96
C GLY A 465 30.21 -9.98 1.67
N PHE A 466 29.26 -10.70 2.29
CA PHE A 466 29.51 -11.97 2.98
C PHE A 466 29.41 -13.18 2.04
N PHE A 467 28.39 -13.22 1.19
CA PHE A 467 27.98 -14.40 0.41
C PHE A 467 28.29 -14.30 -1.09
N GLY A 468 28.66 -13.13 -1.61
CA GLY A 468 28.86 -12.93 -3.05
C GLY A 468 27.58 -13.20 -3.85
N GLU A 469 27.68 -14.00 -4.91
CA GLU A 469 26.55 -14.35 -5.79
C GLU A 469 25.45 -15.14 -5.05
N ALA A 470 25.81 -15.89 -4.00
CA ALA A 470 24.87 -16.66 -3.19
C ALA A 470 24.02 -15.79 -2.25
N SER A 471 24.20 -14.46 -2.22
CA SER A 471 23.45 -13.58 -1.29
C SER A 471 21.94 -13.65 -1.47
N SER A 472 21.46 -13.86 -2.70
CA SER A 472 20.03 -14.00 -3.01
C SER A 472 19.39 -15.23 -2.36
N VAL A 473 20.17 -16.26 -2.07
CA VAL A 473 19.72 -17.50 -1.40
C VAL A 473 19.26 -17.21 0.04
N LEU A 474 19.83 -16.19 0.70
CA LEU A 474 19.42 -15.80 2.04
C LEU A 474 17.94 -15.36 2.09
N ASP A 475 17.48 -14.63 1.08
CA ASP A 475 16.09 -14.19 0.97
C ASP A 475 15.16 -15.39 0.75
N GLN A 476 15.59 -16.40 0.00
CA GLN A 476 14.83 -17.65 -0.20
C GLN A 476 14.65 -18.41 1.11
N ILE A 477 15.71 -18.53 1.92
CA ILE A 477 15.63 -19.18 3.23
C ILE A 477 14.72 -18.39 4.17
N SER A 478 14.84 -17.06 4.21
CA SER A 478 13.97 -16.21 5.01
C SER A 478 12.49 -16.41 4.66
N HIS A 479 12.17 -16.50 3.37
CA HIS A 479 10.83 -16.79 2.88
C HIS A 479 10.31 -18.16 3.31
N GLU A 480 11.11 -19.23 3.17
CA GLU A 480 10.68 -20.58 3.61
C GLU A 480 10.48 -20.65 5.14
N VAL A 481 11.29 -19.94 5.93
CA VAL A 481 11.08 -19.83 7.39
C VAL A 481 9.73 -19.16 7.69
N ALA A 482 9.38 -18.09 6.96
CA ALA A 482 8.10 -17.42 7.11
C ALA A 482 6.92 -18.33 6.72
N ILE A 483 7.04 -19.08 5.63
CA ILE A 483 6.05 -20.08 5.21
C ILE A 483 5.87 -21.16 6.28
N ALA A 484 6.98 -21.72 6.79
CA ALA A 484 6.95 -22.77 7.81
C ALA A 484 6.23 -22.29 9.08
N ARG A 485 6.52 -21.06 9.53
CA ARG A 485 5.82 -20.40 10.64
C ARG A 485 4.31 -20.30 10.37
N THR A 486 3.91 -19.76 9.23
CA THR A 486 2.51 -19.58 8.86
C THR A 486 1.78 -20.92 8.77
N ALA A 487 2.37 -21.93 8.12
CA ALA A 487 1.79 -23.26 7.99
C ALA A 487 1.58 -23.94 9.36
N ALA A 488 2.57 -23.83 10.26
CA ALA A 488 2.46 -24.37 11.61
C ALA A 488 1.36 -23.69 12.43
N LEU A 489 1.21 -22.37 12.30
CA LEU A 489 0.16 -21.62 12.97
C LEU A 489 -1.23 -21.98 12.42
N LEU A 490 -1.39 -22.12 11.11
CA LEU A 490 -2.65 -22.58 10.50
C LEU A 490 -3.07 -23.97 10.99
N HIS A 491 -2.10 -24.88 11.12
CA HIS A 491 -2.34 -26.20 11.69
C HIS A 491 -2.77 -26.11 13.17
N LEU A 492 -2.10 -25.31 13.99
CA LEU A 492 -2.47 -25.09 15.39
C LEU A 492 -3.87 -24.48 15.56
N MET A 493 -4.27 -23.59 14.64
CA MET A 493 -5.60 -23.01 14.58
C MET A 493 -6.67 -23.98 14.04
N GLN A 494 -6.26 -25.16 13.58
CA GLN A 494 -7.10 -26.18 12.95
C GLN A 494 -7.84 -25.62 11.73
N VAL A 495 -7.11 -24.89 10.88
CA VAL A 495 -7.61 -24.42 9.59
C VAL A 495 -7.63 -25.57 8.60
N ASP A 496 -8.74 -25.70 7.87
CA ASP A 496 -8.94 -26.72 6.85
C ASP A 496 -8.26 -26.29 5.54
N GLY A 497 -7.10 -26.87 5.25
CA GLY A 497 -6.28 -26.52 4.09
C GLY A 497 -6.97 -26.76 2.75
N GLU A 498 -7.80 -27.80 2.63
CA GLU A 498 -8.56 -28.06 1.40
C GLU A 498 -9.62 -26.98 1.17
N LYS A 499 -10.35 -26.58 2.22
CA LYS A 499 -11.30 -25.47 2.13
C LYS A 499 -10.61 -24.15 1.79
N LEU A 500 -9.43 -23.92 2.34
CA LEU A 500 -8.64 -22.73 2.06
C LEU A 500 -8.26 -22.68 0.57
N GLN A 501 -7.75 -23.79 0.03
CA GLN A 501 -7.41 -23.93 -1.40
C GLN A 501 -8.63 -23.76 -2.31
N GLN A 502 -9.77 -24.36 -1.95
CA GLN A 502 -11.02 -24.23 -2.72
C GLN A 502 -11.59 -22.80 -2.69
N ALA A 503 -11.34 -22.03 -1.63
CA ALA A 503 -11.81 -20.66 -1.50
C ALA A 503 -11.09 -19.69 -2.47
N GLY A 504 -9.84 -19.99 -2.85
CA GLY A 504 -9.00 -19.10 -3.64
C GLY A 504 -8.54 -17.86 -2.87
N SER A 505 -7.65 -17.06 -3.45
CA SER A 505 -7.01 -15.92 -2.78
C SER A 505 -8.03 -14.90 -2.28
N ARG A 506 -9.13 -14.71 -3.02
CA ARG A 506 -10.18 -13.75 -2.68
C ARG A 506 -10.96 -14.06 -1.40
N ARG A 507 -11.14 -15.35 -1.08
CA ARG A 507 -11.96 -15.80 0.07
C ARG A 507 -11.17 -16.60 1.10
N ALA A 508 -9.87 -16.81 0.88
CA ALA A 508 -9.04 -17.54 1.82
C ALA A 508 -9.03 -16.88 3.22
N LEU A 509 -9.03 -15.54 3.30
CA LEU A 509 -9.14 -14.85 4.59
C LEU A 509 -10.46 -15.18 5.31
N ASP A 510 -11.57 -15.28 4.58
CA ASP A 510 -12.90 -15.60 5.16
C ASP A 510 -12.94 -16.97 5.83
N VAL A 511 -12.14 -17.93 5.34
CA VAL A 511 -12.01 -19.26 5.94
C VAL A 511 -11.32 -19.18 7.31
N VAL A 512 -10.39 -18.25 7.47
CA VAL A 512 -9.57 -18.08 8.68
C VAL A 512 -10.21 -17.10 9.68
N LEU A 513 -11.04 -16.16 9.22
CA LEU A 513 -11.69 -15.13 10.04
C LEU A 513 -12.35 -15.64 11.32
N PRO A 514 -13.17 -16.72 11.31
CA PRO A 514 -13.79 -17.22 12.53
C PRO A 514 -12.76 -17.59 13.61
N LYS A 515 -11.61 -18.17 13.21
CA LYS A 515 -10.53 -18.57 14.11
C LYS A 515 -9.68 -17.39 14.61
N LEU A 516 -9.61 -16.32 13.81
CA LEU A 516 -8.94 -15.06 14.18
C LEU A 516 -9.76 -14.26 15.18
N LEU A 517 -11.07 -14.14 14.95
CA LEU A 517 -11.93 -13.26 15.75
C LEU A 517 -12.38 -13.90 17.06
N THR A 518 -12.38 -15.22 17.13
CA THR A 518 -12.99 -15.95 18.26
C THR A 518 -12.06 -17.00 18.85
N VAL A 519 -12.28 -17.34 20.13
CA VAL A 519 -11.54 -18.37 20.87
C VAL A 519 -12.49 -19.23 21.69
N ALA A 520 -12.22 -20.54 21.80
CA ALA A 520 -13.04 -21.42 22.64
C ALA A 520 -13.01 -20.94 24.10
N ASN A 521 -14.20 -20.73 24.66
CA ASN A 521 -14.41 -20.31 26.05
C ASN A 521 -15.44 -21.24 26.71
N PRO A 522 -15.12 -22.54 26.85
CA PRO A 522 -16.07 -23.52 27.34
C PRO A 522 -16.47 -23.20 28.79
N ALA A 523 -17.77 -23.17 29.05
CA ALA A 523 -18.33 -23.08 30.40
C ALA A 523 -18.84 -24.47 30.83
N GLU A 524 -19.04 -24.68 32.13
CA GLU A 524 -19.53 -25.97 32.67
C GLU A 524 -20.86 -26.43 32.03
N ASP A 525 -21.67 -25.49 31.56
CA ASP A 525 -22.97 -25.71 30.90
C ASP A 525 -22.92 -25.68 29.36
N ASP A 526 -21.83 -25.19 28.75
CA ASP A 526 -21.65 -25.13 27.31
C ASP A 526 -20.18 -25.34 26.89
N THR A 527 -19.85 -26.59 26.57
CA THR A 527 -18.53 -26.99 26.06
C THR A 527 -18.20 -26.44 24.67
N GLY A 528 -19.18 -25.91 23.94
CA GLY A 528 -19.00 -25.32 22.61
C GLY A 528 -18.96 -23.79 22.61
N ARG A 529 -19.05 -23.16 23.80
CA ARG A 529 -19.06 -21.71 23.93
C ARG A 529 -17.78 -21.10 23.35
N VAL A 530 -17.96 -20.04 22.57
CA VAL A 530 -16.88 -19.27 21.96
C VAL A 530 -16.96 -17.84 22.50
N GLY A 531 -15.82 -17.26 22.86
CA GLY A 531 -15.68 -15.86 23.24
C GLY A 531 -14.92 -15.07 22.18
N ASP A 532 -15.02 -13.75 22.25
CA ASP A 532 -14.21 -12.87 21.42
C ASP A 532 -12.74 -13.00 21.80
N ARG A 533 -11.86 -13.04 20.80
CA ARG A 533 -10.41 -13.00 21.03
C ARG A 533 -10.00 -11.59 21.43
N THR A 534 -9.07 -11.48 22.38
CA THR A 534 -8.51 -10.18 22.77
C THR A 534 -7.74 -9.55 21.60
N ASP A 535 -7.66 -8.22 21.56
CA ASP A 535 -6.93 -7.53 20.48
C ASP A 535 -5.44 -7.93 20.47
N ASN A 536 -4.82 -8.07 21.64
CA ASN A 536 -3.41 -8.48 21.76
C ASN A 536 -3.16 -9.89 21.20
N ASP A 537 -4.01 -10.86 21.56
CA ASP A 537 -3.89 -12.23 21.03
C ASP A 537 -4.14 -12.27 19.53
N ARG A 538 -5.04 -11.42 19.00
CA ARG A 538 -5.32 -11.33 17.57
C ARG A 538 -4.13 -10.73 16.83
N GLU A 539 -3.54 -9.65 17.33
CA GLU A 539 -2.36 -9.04 16.71
C GLU A 539 -1.17 -10.00 16.68
N GLU A 540 -0.94 -10.77 17.73
CA GLU A 540 0.13 -11.78 17.77
C GLU A 540 -0.08 -12.88 16.70
N ILE A 541 -1.31 -13.38 16.54
CA ILE A 541 -1.64 -14.37 15.51
C ILE A 541 -1.49 -13.78 14.10
N LEU A 542 -1.91 -12.53 13.90
CA LEU A 542 -1.75 -11.83 12.62
C LEU A 542 -0.26 -11.67 12.27
N LYS A 543 0.60 -11.33 13.24
CA LYS A 543 2.06 -11.32 13.06
C LYS A 543 2.60 -12.69 12.68
N GLY A 544 2.11 -13.75 13.32
CA GLY A 544 2.50 -15.13 13.00
C GLY A 544 2.10 -15.57 11.59
N LEU A 545 0.90 -15.21 11.13
CA LEU A 545 0.40 -15.61 9.82
C LEU A 545 1.00 -14.79 8.67
N PHE A 546 1.26 -13.50 8.90
CA PHE A 546 1.49 -12.54 7.81
C PHE A 546 2.78 -11.73 7.96
N GLY A 547 3.58 -11.93 9.01
CA GLY A 547 4.75 -11.12 9.31
C GLY A 547 4.37 -9.84 10.07
N HIS A 548 5.36 -8.99 10.35
CA HIS A 548 5.18 -7.82 11.22
C HIS A 548 4.11 -6.82 10.72
N GLU A 549 3.96 -6.64 9.41
CA GLU A 549 2.92 -5.81 8.76
C GLU A 549 1.51 -6.40 8.84
N GLY A 550 1.40 -7.68 9.21
CA GLY A 550 0.16 -8.46 9.21
C GLY A 550 -1.03 -7.79 9.88
N PRO A 551 -0.88 -7.25 11.11
CA PRO A 551 -1.95 -6.55 11.81
C PRO A 551 -2.51 -5.34 11.05
N GLU A 552 -1.65 -4.53 10.45
CA GLU A 552 -2.07 -3.32 9.73
C GLU A 552 -2.70 -3.67 8.39
N LEU A 553 -2.12 -4.65 7.67
CA LEU A 553 -2.70 -5.21 6.45
C LEU A 553 -4.10 -5.78 6.71
N PHE A 554 -4.28 -6.47 7.84
CA PHE A 554 -5.59 -6.98 8.26
C PHE A 554 -6.57 -5.87 8.63
N LYS A 555 -6.15 -4.83 9.37
CA LYS A 555 -7.00 -3.67 9.68
C LYS A 555 -7.50 -3.01 8.40
N ARG A 556 -6.63 -2.78 7.42
CA ARG A 556 -7.00 -2.26 6.08
C ARG A 556 -7.97 -3.18 5.35
N ALA A 557 -7.68 -4.49 5.31
CA ALA A 557 -8.56 -5.49 4.71
C ALA A 557 -9.97 -5.51 5.34
N MET A 558 -10.09 -5.29 6.65
CA MET A 558 -11.36 -5.34 7.36
C MET A 558 -12.14 -4.02 7.35
N LYS A 559 -11.44 -2.87 7.27
CA LYS A 559 -12.05 -1.54 7.27
C LYS A 559 -12.81 -1.26 5.97
N ALA A 560 -12.33 -1.83 4.87
CA ALA A 560 -12.89 -1.57 3.56
C ALA A 560 -14.06 -2.53 3.27
N ASN A 561 -15.24 -1.95 3.20
CA ASN A 561 -16.48 -2.69 3.01
C ASN A 561 -16.64 -3.14 1.56
N GLU A 562 -17.40 -4.23 1.35
CA GLU A 562 -17.97 -4.53 0.04
C GLU A 562 -18.84 -3.33 -0.42
N GLY A 563 -18.39 -2.62 -1.45
CA GLY A 563 -19.14 -1.50 -2.05
C GLY A 563 -18.44 -0.14 -2.04
N GLU A 564 -17.31 0.02 -1.35
CA GLU A 564 -16.48 1.24 -1.47
C GLU A 564 -15.45 1.05 -2.59
N GLU A 565 -15.55 1.85 -3.65
CA GLU A 565 -14.71 1.77 -4.87
C GLU A 565 -13.41 2.61 -4.79
N TYR A 566 -13.22 3.33 -3.69
CA TYR A 566 -12.10 4.26 -3.48
C TYR A 566 -11.78 4.41 -2.00
N LEU A 567 -10.57 4.87 -1.68
CA LEU A 567 -10.14 5.21 -0.33
C LEU A 567 -9.39 6.54 -0.34
N TRP A 568 -9.71 7.44 0.59
CA TRP A 568 -8.85 8.58 0.90
C TRP A 568 -7.83 8.12 1.94
N ASP A 569 -6.54 8.24 1.60
CA ASP A 569 -5.43 7.72 2.41
C ASP A 569 -4.37 8.80 2.64
N PHE A 570 -3.68 8.74 3.77
CA PHE A 570 -2.54 9.61 4.06
C PHE A 570 -1.28 8.78 3.89
N ARG A 571 -0.50 9.09 2.86
CA ARG A 571 0.80 8.45 2.61
C ARG A 571 1.90 9.48 2.77
N ASP A 572 3.04 9.03 3.28
CA ASP A 572 4.29 9.77 3.15
C ASP A 572 4.53 9.97 1.66
N ALA A 573 4.62 11.22 1.23
CA ALA A 573 5.08 11.52 -0.11
C ALA A 573 6.61 11.51 -0.02
N ARG A 574 7.27 10.46 -0.51
CA ARG A 574 8.74 10.43 -0.45
C ARG A 574 9.25 11.63 -1.25
N GLN A 575 10.34 12.24 -0.80
CA GLN A 575 10.91 13.39 -1.50
C GLN A 575 11.29 13.05 -2.96
N GLU A 576 11.57 11.78 -3.24
CA GLU A 576 11.82 11.22 -4.58
C GLU A 576 10.53 11.02 -5.41
N ASP A 577 9.36 10.93 -4.78
CA ASP A 577 8.07 10.85 -5.48
C ASP A 577 7.60 12.28 -5.89
N ILE A 578 8.02 13.32 -5.17
CA ILE A 578 7.59 14.71 -5.41
C ILE A 578 8.51 15.47 -6.40
N LEU A 579 9.78 15.10 -6.51
CA LEU A 579 10.82 15.80 -7.31
C LEU A 579 11.19 15.01 -8.56
#